data_AF-A0AA45HIS4-F1
#
_entry.id   AF-A0AA45HIS4-F1
#
_cell.length_a   1.000
_cell.length_b   1.000
_cell.length_c   1.000
_cell.angle_alpha   90.00
_cell.angle_beta   90.00
_cell.angle_gamma   90.00
#
_symmetry.space_group_name_H-M   'P 1'
#
loop_
_entity.id
_entity.type
_entity.pdbx_description
1 polymer ?
#
loop_
_entity_poly.entity_id
_entity_poly.type
_entity_poly.pdbx_seq_one_letter_code
_entity_poly.pdbx_strand_id
1 'polypeptide(L)'
;MINGYESLKEKLKKLSDDELITITRSDDERSEIAKSIIFERYRGLIIKMAYGISRRIGTDSEDCIGNFNYLLLQAINRYDMKKSKDSFSGYLLYFFRLKPIDDIGKRKGRMVGVPREAPFYFRNWDGVIINDNLFDGM
;
A
#
# COMPACT_ATOMS: atom_id res chain seq x y z
N MET A 1 11.99 -30.01 -9.19
CA MET A 1 11.69 -29.21 -7.97
C MET A 1 10.33 -28.48 -8.00
N ILE A 2 9.60 -28.41 -9.12
CA ILE A 2 8.34 -27.65 -9.23
C ILE A 2 7.17 -28.23 -8.41
N ASN A 3 7.12 -29.56 -8.22
CA ASN A 3 5.99 -30.22 -7.53
C ASN A 3 5.90 -29.98 -6.02
N GLY A 4 7.00 -29.64 -5.35
CA GLY A 4 7.00 -29.40 -3.90
C GLY A 4 6.40 -28.06 -3.52
N TYR A 5 6.72 -27.03 -4.30
CA TYR A 5 6.30 -25.65 -4.07
C TYR A 5 4.78 -25.47 -4.23
N GLU A 6 4.21 -25.96 -5.33
CA GLU A 6 2.76 -25.90 -5.56
C GLU A 6 1.97 -26.69 -4.51
N SER A 7 2.48 -27.86 -4.11
CA SER A 7 1.87 -28.66 -3.02
C SER A 7 1.87 -27.91 -1.70
N LEU A 8 2.96 -27.20 -1.37
CA LEU A 8 3.06 -26.39 -0.17
C LEU A 8 2.14 -25.17 -0.23
N LYS A 9 2.09 -24.46 -1.37
CA LYS A 9 1.18 -23.32 -1.58
C LYS A 9 -0.28 -23.72 -1.40
N GLU A 10 -0.71 -24.85 -1.95
CA GLU A 10 -2.08 -25.35 -1.78
C GLU A 10 -2.42 -25.73 -0.33
N LYS A 11 -1.45 -26.22 0.45
CA LYS A 11 -1.64 -26.44 1.89
C LYS A 11 -1.81 -25.11 2.64
N LEU A 12 -0.95 -24.14 2.36
CA LEU A 12 -0.97 -22.84 3.02
C LEU A 12 -2.22 -22.02 2.65
N LYS A 13 -2.76 -22.17 1.44
CA LYS A 13 -4.03 -21.52 1.01
C LYS A 13 -5.24 -21.86 1.88
N LYS A 14 -5.19 -22.93 2.67
CA LYS A 14 -6.28 -23.35 3.58
C LYS A 14 -6.21 -22.66 4.94
N LEU A 15 -5.09 -22.02 5.28
CA LEU A 15 -4.89 -21.35 6.55
C LEU A 15 -5.64 -20.01 6.61
N SER A 16 -6.01 -19.59 7.81
CA SER A 16 -6.52 -18.24 8.07
C SER A 16 -5.44 -17.18 7.80
N ASP A 17 -5.86 -15.93 7.64
CA ASP A 17 -4.91 -14.82 7.45
C ASP A 17 -3.97 -14.68 8.65
N ASP A 18 -4.48 -14.85 9.88
CA ASP A 18 -3.70 -14.75 11.10
C ASP A 18 -2.59 -15.83 11.17
N GLU A 19 -2.91 -17.06 10.77
CA GLU A 19 -1.94 -18.15 10.66
C GLU A 19 -0.89 -17.85 9.58
N LEU A 20 -1.31 -17.35 8.42
CA LEU A 20 -0.39 -16.95 7.34
C LEU A 20 0.55 -15.84 7.79
N ILE A 21 0.06 -14.83 8.51
CA ILE A 21 0.89 -13.74 9.05
C ILE A 21 1.92 -14.29 10.02
N THR A 22 1.56 -15.25 10.86
CA THR A 22 2.52 -15.91 11.75
C THR A 22 3.63 -16.58 10.95
N ILE A 23 3.29 -17.25 9.84
CA ILE A 23 4.26 -17.88 8.95
C ILE A 23 5.15 -16.85 8.23
N THR A 24 4.67 -15.65 7.91
CA THR A 24 5.51 -14.60 7.27
C THR A 24 6.71 -14.16 8.11
N ARG A 25 6.78 -14.58 9.39
CA ARG A 25 7.87 -14.30 10.31
C ARG A 25 8.95 -15.39 10.33
N SER A 26 8.77 -16.50 9.59
CA SER A 26 9.83 -17.49 9.41
C SER A 26 10.89 -16.98 8.44
N ASP A 27 12.10 -17.52 8.55
CA ASP A 27 13.22 -17.25 7.63
C ASP A 27 13.39 -18.42 6.64
N ASP A 28 12.28 -18.84 6.04
CA ASP A 28 12.25 -19.96 5.09
C ASP A 28 11.27 -19.71 3.94
N GLU A 29 11.24 -20.62 2.96
CA GLU A 29 10.40 -20.50 1.76
C GLU A 29 8.91 -20.34 2.07
N ARG A 30 8.43 -20.79 3.25
CA ARG A 30 7.03 -20.67 3.65
C ARG A 30 6.64 -19.22 3.87
N SER A 31 7.58 -18.39 4.32
CA SER A 31 7.36 -16.96 4.53
C SER A 31 6.98 -16.26 3.22
N GLU A 32 7.75 -16.49 2.15
CA GLU A 32 7.50 -15.90 0.84
C GLU A 32 6.20 -16.43 0.21
N ILE A 33 5.92 -17.72 0.37
CA ILE A 33 4.65 -18.31 -0.09
C ILE A 33 3.47 -17.71 0.68
N ALA A 34 3.56 -17.57 2.00
CA ALA A 34 2.51 -17.00 2.82
C ALA A 34 2.22 -15.54 2.45
N LYS A 35 3.26 -14.72 2.23
CA LYS A 35 3.13 -13.35 1.72
C LYS A 35 2.41 -13.35 0.38
N SER A 36 2.82 -14.19 -0.58
CA SER A 36 2.19 -14.30 -1.90
C SER A 36 0.70 -14.63 -1.79
N ILE A 37 0.31 -15.56 -0.92
CA ILE A 37 -1.10 -15.93 -0.69
C ILE A 37 -1.89 -14.74 -0.13
N ILE A 38 -1.32 -14.01 0.84
CA ILE A 38 -1.96 -12.80 1.39
C ILE A 38 -2.15 -11.75 0.29
N PHE A 39 -1.13 -11.49 -0.53
CA PHE A 39 -1.26 -10.56 -1.67
C PHE A 39 -2.38 -10.98 -2.64
N GLU A 40 -2.46 -12.27 -2.99
CA GLU A 40 -3.51 -12.80 -3.85
C GLU A 40 -4.91 -12.59 -3.25
N ARG A 41 -5.09 -12.89 -1.95
CA ARG A 41 -6.37 -12.72 -1.24
C ARG A 41 -6.84 -11.27 -1.21
N TYR A 42 -5.92 -10.33 -0.99
CA TYR A 42 -6.25 -8.92 -0.82
C TYR A 42 -6.20 -8.10 -2.11
N ARG A 43 -5.74 -8.68 -3.23
CA ARG A 43 -5.63 -7.99 -4.54
C ARG A 43 -6.94 -7.32 -4.95
N GLY A 44 -8.07 -8.02 -4.83
CA GLY A 44 -9.38 -7.48 -5.20
C GLY A 44 -9.78 -6.26 -4.35
N LEU A 45 -9.51 -6.31 -3.04
CA LEU A 45 -9.75 -5.19 -2.13
C LEU A 45 -8.85 -4.00 -2.48
N ILE A 46 -7.57 -4.25 -2.72
CA ILE A 46 -6.58 -3.22 -3.09
C ILE A 46 -7.02 -2.49 -4.35
N ILE A 47 -7.36 -3.22 -5.41
CA ILE A 47 -7.82 -2.64 -6.68
C ILE A 47 -9.06 -1.78 -6.45
N LYS A 48 -10.06 -2.32 -5.71
CA LYS A 48 -11.29 -1.58 -5.40
C LYS A 48 -11.02 -0.28 -4.64
N MET A 49 -10.17 -0.32 -3.62
CA MET A 49 -9.82 0.84 -2.81
C MET A 49 -9.01 1.86 -3.61
N ALA A 50 -8.05 1.39 -4.41
CA ALA A 50 -7.24 2.22 -5.28
C ALA A 50 -8.10 2.99 -6.30
N TYR A 51 -9.01 2.33 -7.01
CA TYR A 51 -9.94 2.99 -7.93
C TYR A 51 -10.87 3.98 -7.23
N GLY A 52 -11.36 3.65 -6.03
CA GLY A 52 -12.21 4.55 -5.26
C GLY A 52 -11.50 5.86 -4.90
N ILE A 53 -10.24 5.77 -4.50
CA ILE A 53 -9.41 6.92 -4.16
C ILE A 53 -8.97 7.68 -5.40
N SER A 54 -8.52 6.97 -6.44
CA SER A 54 -8.01 7.57 -7.68
C SER A 54 -9.04 8.46 -8.33
N ARG A 55 -10.30 7.98 -8.42
CA ARG A 55 -11.44 8.75 -8.91
C ARG A 55 -11.81 9.94 -8.02
N ARG A 56 -11.75 9.78 -6.70
CA ARG A 56 -12.11 10.84 -5.75
C ARG A 56 -11.11 12.00 -5.77
N ILE A 57 -9.87 11.74 -6.15
CA ILE A 57 -8.75 12.69 -6.01
C ILE A 57 -8.17 13.13 -7.36
N GLY A 58 -8.54 12.45 -8.46
CA GLY A 58 -8.04 12.75 -9.79
C GLY A 58 -6.58 12.35 -9.97
N THR A 59 -6.22 11.14 -9.53
CA THR A 59 -4.87 10.57 -9.64
C THR A 59 -4.91 9.24 -10.39
N ASP A 60 -3.74 8.73 -10.79
CA ASP A 60 -3.61 7.41 -11.41
C ASP A 60 -4.00 6.29 -10.43
N SER A 61 -4.76 5.31 -10.93
CA SER A 61 -5.11 4.10 -10.19
C SER A 61 -3.91 3.18 -9.95
N GLU A 62 -2.95 3.12 -10.87
CA GLU A 62 -1.77 2.25 -10.72
C GLU A 62 -0.87 2.72 -9.57
N ASP A 63 -0.65 4.03 -9.46
CA ASP A 63 0.05 4.64 -8.31
C ASP A 63 -0.67 4.32 -6.99
N CYS A 64 -2.01 4.38 -7.00
CA CYS A 64 -2.81 4.03 -5.83
C CYS A 64 -2.67 2.55 -5.47
N ILE A 65 -2.68 1.65 -6.46
CA ILE A 65 -2.46 0.21 -6.27
C ILE A 65 -1.08 -0.04 -5.64
N GLY A 66 -0.03 0.60 -6.16
CA GLY A 66 1.32 0.52 -5.60
C GLY A 66 1.35 0.94 -4.12
N ASN A 67 0.71 2.07 -3.79
CA ASN A 67 0.63 2.54 -2.41
C ASN A 67 -0.14 1.56 -1.49
N PHE A 68 -1.25 1.00 -1.95
CA PHE A 68 -2.01 0.03 -1.16
C PHE A 68 -1.27 -1.30 -0.97
N ASN A 69 -0.50 -1.76 -1.97
CA ASN A 69 0.39 -2.91 -1.82
C ASN A 69 1.48 -2.65 -0.77
N TYR A 70 2.06 -1.46 -0.76
CA TYR A 70 3.01 -1.05 0.26
C TYR A 70 2.39 -1.03 1.67
N LEU A 71 1.17 -0.50 1.79
CA LEU A 71 0.43 -0.51 3.05
C LEU A 71 0.09 -1.93 3.52
N LEU A 72 -0.24 -2.85 2.60
CA LEU A 72 -0.42 -4.26 2.93
C LEU A 72 0.86 -4.86 3.51
N LEU A 73 2.00 -4.63 2.89
CA LEU A 73 3.29 -5.12 3.40
C LEU A 73 3.62 -4.55 4.79
N GLN A 74 3.37 -3.26 5.01
CA GLN A 74 3.50 -2.67 6.35
C GLN A 74 2.56 -3.30 7.37
N ALA A 75 1.32 -3.58 6.96
CA ALA A 75 0.34 -4.20 7.83
C ALA A 75 0.79 -5.61 8.22
N ILE A 76 1.30 -6.41 7.27
CA ILE A 76 1.88 -7.73 7.52
C ILE A 76 2.98 -7.65 8.59
N ASN A 77 3.91 -6.71 8.43
CA ASN A 77 5.07 -6.59 9.33
C ASN A 77 4.71 -6.05 10.73
N ARG A 78 3.61 -5.31 10.86
CA ARG A 78 3.24 -4.63 12.12
C ARG A 78 2.10 -5.30 12.87
N TYR A 79 1.31 -6.13 12.19
CA TYR A 79 0.18 -6.78 12.81
C TYR A 79 0.66 -7.70 13.94
N ASP A 80 0.11 -7.47 15.12
CA ASP A 80 0.36 -8.28 16.31
C ASP A 80 -0.99 -8.83 16.78
N MET A 81 -1.20 -10.13 16.56
CA MET A 81 -2.40 -10.85 16.99
C MET A 81 -2.66 -10.73 18.50
N LYS A 82 -1.61 -10.58 19.32
CA LYS A 82 -1.78 -10.49 20.78
C LYS A 82 -2.26 -9.10 21.23
N LYS A 83 -2.05 -8.07 20.40
CA LYS A 83 -2.41 -6.68 20.70
C LYS A 83 -3.62 -6.21 19.92
N SER A 84 -3.95 -6.87 18.81
CA SER A 84 -5.06 -6.52 17.96
C SER A 84 -6.35 -7.13 18.49
N LYS A 85 -7.40 -6.33 18.60
CA LYS A 85 -8.75 -6.81 18.98
C LYS A 85 -9.52 -7.37 17.77
N ASP A 86 -9.04 -7.09 16.57
CA ASP A 86 -9.64 -7.47 15.30
C ASP A 86 -8.76 -8.50 14.59
N SER A 87 -9.38 -9.28 13.70
CA SER A 87 -8.66 -10.11 12.72
C SER A 87 -7.77 -9.27 11.81
N PHE A 88 -6.77 -9.89 11.17
CA PHE A 88 -5.90 -9.20 10.22
C PHE A 88 -6.67 -8.39 9.17
N SER A 89 -7.77 -8.93 8.65
CA SER A 89 -8.66 -8.25 7.70
C SER A 89 -9.26 -6.94 8.24
N GLY A 90 -9.68 -6.93 9.51
CA GLY A 90 -10.22 -5.74 10.18
C GLY A 90 -9.13 -4.70 10.42
N TYR A 91 -7.97 -5.14 10.90
CA TYR A 91 -6.79 -4.30 11.07
C TYR A 91 -6.33 -3.66 9.75
N LEU A 92 -6.31 -4.43 8.66
CA LEU A 92 -5.93 -3.96 7.33
C LEU A 92 -6.93 -2.92 6.79
N LEU A 93 -8.23 -3.16 6.95
CA LEU A 93 -9.27 -2.20 6.54
C LEU A 93 -9.14 -0.88 7.29
N TYR A 94 -8.84 -0.92 8.58
CA TYR A 94 -8.56 0.28 9.37
C TYR A 94 -7.34 1.04 8.81
N PHE A 95 -6.25 0.33 8.53
CA PHE A 95 -5.05 0.89 7.89
C PHE A 95 -5.36 1.54 6.54
N PHE A 96 -6.09 0.85 5.67
CA PHE A 96 -6.46 1.32 4.34
C PHE A 96 -7.40 2.53 4.36
N ARG A 97 -8.18 2.73 5.42
CA ARG A 97 -9.06 3.90 5.56
C ARG A 97 -8.31 5.14 6.04
N LEU A 98 -7.36 4.99 6.96
CA LEU A 98 -6.70 6.13 7.59
C LEU A 98 -5.50 6.65 6.79
N LYS A 99 -4.62 5.74 6.35
CA LYS A 99 -3.32 6.11 5.78
C LYS A 99 -3.42 6.91 4.48
N PRO A 100 -4.25 6.51 3.50
CA PRO A 100 -4.38 7.27 2.27
C PRO A 100 -4.92 8.68 2.50
N ILE A 101 -5.93 8.84 3.37
CA ILE A 101 -6.50 10.16 3.69
C ILE A 101 -5.46 11.05 4.39
N ASP A 102 -4.67 10.48 5.30
CA ASP A 102 -3.63 11.19 6.03
C ASP A 102 -2.45 11.57 5.12
N ASP A 103 -1.98 10.66 4.26
CA ASP A 103 -0.89 10.95 3.31
C ASP A 103 -1.34 11.98 2.25
N ILE A 104 -2.60 11.94 1.82
CA ILE A 104 -3.19 12.96 0.94
C ILE A 104 -3.41 14.28 1.68
N GLY A 105 -3.87 14.24 2.93
CA GLY A 105 -4.05 15.42 3.78
C GLY A 105 -2.73 16.13 4.06
N LYS A 106 -1.66 15.37 4.34
CA LYS A 106 -0.29 15.87 4.52
C LYS A 106 0.29 16.43 3.24
N ARG A 107 0.03 15.80 2.08
CA ARG A 107 0.47 16.33 0.77
C ARG A 107 -0.28 17.62 0.41
N LYS A 108 -1.60 17.70 0.66
CA LYS A 108 -2.40 18.92 0.46
C LYS A 108 -2.05 20.05 1.43
N GLY A 109 -1.73 19.73 2.68
CA GLY A 109 -1.35 20.71 3.70
C GLY A 109 0.02 21.36 3.48
N ARG A 110 0.89 20.75 2.66
CA ARG A 110 2.21 21.28 2.32
C ARG A 110 2.24 22.20 1.09
N MET A 111 1.10 22.46 0.44
CA MET A 111 1.07 23.18 -0.85
C MET A 111 0.22 24.46 -0.76
N VAL A 112 0.76 25.50 -0.12
CA VAL A 112 0.20 26.85 -0.21
C VAL A 112 0.40 27.37 -1.64
N GLY A 113 -0.68 27.67 -2.36
CA GLY A 113 -0.62 28.35 -3.67
C GLY A 113 -0.93 27.50 -4.92
N VAL A 114 -1.18 26.19 -4.80
CA VAL A 114 -1.53 25.36 -5.98
C VAL A 114 -3.06 25.23 -6.13
N PRO A 115 -3.67 25.67 -7.25
CA PRO A 115 -5.11 25.60 -7.47
C PRO A 115 -5.65 24.16 -7.42
N ARG A 116 -6.86 23.99 -6.86
CA ARG A 116 -7.51 22.68 -6.63
C ARG A 116 -7.84 21.89 -7.90
N GLU A 117 -7.76 22.52 -9.07
CA GLU A 117 -8.19 21.94 -10.36
C GLU A 117 -7.03 21.41 -11.22
N ALA A 118 -5.77 21.72 -10.90
CA ALA A 118 -4.61 21.23 -11.64
C ALA A 118 -4.44 19.68 -11.60
N PRO A 119 -3.93 19.05 -12.68
CA PRO A 119 -3.65 17.62 -12.72
C PRO A 119 -2.59 17.18 -11.68
N PHE A 120 -2.74 15.98 -11.12
CA PHE A 120 -1.91 15.47 -10.01
C PHE A 120 -0.40 15.44 -10.29
N TYR A 121 0.04 15.14 -11.52
CA TYR A 121 1.46 15.09 -11.88
C TYR A 121 2.14 16.46 -11.96
N PHE A 122 1.40 17.54 -12.25
CA PHE A 122 1.91 18.91 -12.10
C PHE A 122 2.10 19.32 -10.64
N ARG A 123 1.48 18.59 -9.69
CA ARG A 123 1.60 18.82 -8.25
C ARG A 123 2.66 17.96 -7.56
N ASN A 124 3.20 16.95 -8.25
CA ASN A 124 4.21 16.02 -7.76
C ASN A 124 5.46 16.02 -8.64
N TRP A 125 5.69 17.07 -9.43
CA TRP A 125 6.99 17.24 -10.05
C TRP A 125 7.95 17.64 -8.92
N ASP A 126 8.70 16.68 -8.38
CA ASP A 126 9.93 16.90 -7.59
C ASP A 126 11.05 17.45 -8.51
N GLY A 127 10.68 18.40 -9.36
CA GLY A 127 11.57 19.13 -10.23
C GLY A 127 11.98 20.30 -9.39
N VAL A 128 13.21 20.25 -8.90
CA VAL A 128 14.03 21.40 -8.55
C VAL A 128 13.34 22.67 -9.03
N ILE A 129 12.82 23.47 -8.09
CA ILE A 129 12.67 24.90 -8.36
C ILE A 129 14.10 25.32 -8.70
N ILE A 130 14.42 25.39 -9.99
CA ILE A 130 15.57 26.16 -10.44
C ILE A 130 15.20 27.55 -9.97
N ASN A 131 15.87 27.96 -8.91
CA ASN A 131 15.75 29.26 -8.30
C ASN A 131 15.86 30.28 -9.44
N ASP A 132 14.82 31.10 -9.67
CA ASP A 132 14.85 32.17 -10.67
C ASP A 132 15.96 33.22 -10.40
N ASN A 133 16.70 33.08 -9.30
CA ASN A 133 17.86 33.90 -8.96
C ASN A 133 19.16 33.51 -9.69
N LEU A 134 19.14 32.68 -10.74
CA LEU A 134 20.33 32.35 -11.55
C LEU A 134 20.46 33.19 -12.84
N PHE A 135 19.56 34.13 -13.10
CA PHE A 135 19.67 35.08 -14.23
C PHE A 135 19.60 36.57 -13.86
N ASP A 136 19.39 36.94 -12.59
CA ASP A 136 19.41 38.34 -12.14
C ASP A 136 20.83 38.81 -11.73
N GLY A 137 21.85 38.38 -12.47
CA GLY A 137 23.25 38.69 -12.17
C GLY A 137 24.25 38.48 -13.30
N MET A 138 23.82 38.55 -14.57
CA MET A 138 24.72 38.68 -15.73
C MET A 138 24.27 39.81 -16.66
#